data_AF-A0A8J7JUQ1-F1
#
_entry.id   AF-A0A8J7JUQ1-F1
#
_cell.length_a   1.000
_cell.length_b   1.000
_cell.length_c   1.000
_cell.angle_alpha   90.00
_cell.angle_beta   90.00
_cell.angle_gamma   90.00
#
_symmetry.space_group_name_H-M   'P 1'
#
loop_
_entity.id
_entity.type
_entity.pdbx_description
1 polymer ?
#
loop_
_entity_poly.entity_id
_entity_poly.type
_entity_poly.pdbx_seq_one_letter_code
_entity_poly.pdbx_strand_id
1 'polypeptide(L)'
;MNTRLVESLMQIIQSLTPEEQIFLEEKLKQQKLSSSEQQKREQLRNKIYQRRKGEAFNPPIDEYIYITRDERTTQQDEMLHDCFGKKPNS
;
A
#
# COMPACT_ATOMS: atom_id res chain seq x y z
N MET A 1 28.15 7.83 -7.49
CA MET A 1 27.82 6.44 -7.11
C MET A 1 29.06 5.84 -6.45
N ASN A 2 28.95 5.26 -5.25
CA ASN A 2 30.12 4.74 -4.53
C ASN A 2 30.45 3.32 -5.04
N THR A 3 31.37 3.22 -5.98
CA THR A 3 31.70 1.97 -6.69
C THR A 3 32.32 0.92 -5.77
N ARG A 4 33.18 1.34 -4.82
CA ARG A 4 33.79 0.43 -3.83
C ARG A 4 32.76 -0.24 -2.95
N LEU A 5 31.76 0.50 -2.49
CA LEU A 5 30.66 -0.05 -1.70
C LEU A 5 29.87 -1.10 -2.50
N VAL A 6 29.59 -0.80 -3.77
CA VAL A 6 28.86 -1.73 -4.65
C VAL A 6 29.66 -3.01 -4.88
N GLU A 7 30.96 -2.91 -5.13
CA GLU A 7 31.86 -4.07 -5.29
C GLU A 7 31.93 -4.93 -4.03
N SER A 8 32.08 -4.31 -2.85
CA SER A 8 32.09 -5.03 -1.57
C SER A 8 30.76 -5.76 -1.32
N LEU A 9 29.62 -5.14 -1.62
CA LEU A 9 28.31 -5.79 -1.50
C LEU A 9 28.19 -6.98 -2.46
N MET A 10 28.73 -6.85 -3.68
CA MET A 10 28.70 -7.94 -4.66
C MET A 10 29.50 -9.16 -4.18
N GLN A 11 30.69 -8.94 -3.59
CA GLN A 11 31.50 -10.02 -3.01
C GLN A 11 30.79 -10.71 -1.85
N ILE A 12 30.13 -9.94 -0.97
CA ILE A 12 29.37 -10.50 0.15
C ILE A 12 28.23 -11.36 -0.37
N ILE A 13 27.44 -10.87 -1.34
CA ILE A 13 26.32 -11.62 -1.93
C ILE A 13 26.81 -12.93 -2.58
N GLN A 14 27.95 -12.89 -3.26
CA GLN A 14 28.56 -14.08 -3.87
C GLN A 14 29.07 -15.10 -2.85
N SER A 15 29.40 -14.67 -1.63
CA SER A 15 29.86 -15.55 -0.55
C SER A 15 28.74 -16.21 0.25
N LEU A 16 27.48 -15.80 0.04
CA LEU A 16 26.32 -16.34 0.73
C LEU A 16 26.05 -17.80 0.33
N THR A 17 25.60 -18.61 1.29
CA THR A 17 25.10 -19.96 0.99
C THR A 17 23.78 -19.91 0.20
N PRO A 18 23.37 -21.00 -0.46
CA PRO A 18 22.09 -21.04 -1.16
C PRO A 18 20.89 -20.66 -0.27
N GLU A 19 20.88 -21.08 0.99
CA GLU A 19 19.82 -20.76 1.95
C GLU A 19 19.80 -19.26 2.27
N GLU A 20 20.98 -18.66 2.48
CA GLU A 20 21.12 -17.23 2.76
C GLU A 20 20.73 -16.37 1.55
N GLN A 21 21.02 -16.83 0.33
CA GLN A 21 20.60 -16.17 -0.90
C GLN A 21 19.08 -16.17 -1.04
N ILE A 22 18.42 -17.30 -0.78
CA ILE A 22 16.95 -17.39 -0.79
C ILE A 22 16.35 -16.43 0.25
N PHE A 23 16.89 -16.43 1.47
CA PHE A 23 16.44 -15.53 2.53
C PHE A 23 16.61 -14.05 2.15
N LEU A 24 17.74 -13.69 1.53
CA LEU A 24 17.99 -12.34 1.04
C LEU A 24 16.98 -11.94 -0.03
N GLU A 25 16.68 -12.81 -0.99
CA GLU A 25 15.67 -12.55 -2.02
C GLU A 25 14.26 -12.34 -1.45
N GLU A 26 13.86 -13.15 -0.47
CA GLU A 26 12.58 -12.99 0.20
C GLU A 26 12.48 -11.65 0.93
N LYS A 27 13.53 -11.25 1.63
CA LYS A 27 13.61 -9.94 2.29
C LYS A 27 13.52 -8.78 1.29
N LEU A 28 14.22 -8.89 0.16
CA LEU A 28 14.16 -7.87 -0.90
C LEU A 28 12.76 -7.78 -1.52
N LYS A 29 12.06 -8.91 -1.71
CA LYS A 29 10.66 -8.92 -2.18
C LYS A 29 9.73 -8.25 -1.17
N GLN A 30 9.84 -8.58 0.12
CA GLN A 30 9.07 -7.94 1.19
C GLN A 30 9.32 -6.43 1.27
N GLN A 31 10.57 -6.00 1.11
CA GLN A 31 10.92 -4.59 1.11
C GLN A 31 10.28 -3.85 -0.07
N LYS A 32 10.33 -4.40 -1.28
CA LYS A 32 9.67 -3.81 -2.45
C LYS A 32 8.17 -3.67 -2.27
N LEU A 33 7.52 -4.69 -1.69
CA LEU A 33 6.09 -4.63 -1.36
C LEU A 33 5.81 -3.51 -0.36
N SER A 34 6.58 -3.45 0.74
CA SER A 34 6.46 -2.40 1.75
C SER A 34 6.65 -1.00 1.17
N SER A 35 7.67 -0.79 0.31
CA SER A 35 7.89 0.50 -0.36
C SER A 35 6.73 0.87 -1.29
N SER A 36 6.17 -0.10 -2.00
CA SER A 36 5.01 0.14 -2.87
C SER A 36 3.74 0.49 -2.07
N GLU A 37 3.54 -0.14 -0.91
CA GLU A 37 2.44 0.17 0.00
C GLU A 37 2.62 1.53 0.66
N GLN A 38 3.84 1.88 1.07
CA GLN A 38 4.18 3.20 1.57
C GLN A 38 3.88 4.27 0.52
N GLN A 39 4.25 4.04 -0.75
CA GLN A 39 3.95 4.95 -1.84
C GLN A 39 2.44 5.11 -2.06
N LYS A 40 1.67 4.01 -2.02
CA LYS A 40 0.19 4.07 -2.08
C LYS A 40 -0.41 4.87 -0.93
N ARG A 41 0.08 4.66 0.30
CA ARG A 41 -0.37 5.41 1.49
C ARG A 41 -0.07 6.89 1.37
N GLU A 42 1.11 7.25 0.86
CA GLU A 42 1.50 8.65 0.67
C GLU A 42 0.66 9.33 -0.43
N GLN A 43 0.41 8.63 -1.54
CA GLN A 43 -0.51 9.11 -2.58
C GLN A 43 -1.93 9.33 -2.04
N LEU A 44 -2.43 8.40 -1.23
CA LEU A 44 -3.74 8.53 -0.61
C LEU A 44 -3.80 9.71 0.36
N ARG A 45 -2.78 9.85 1.22
CA ARG A 45 -2.64 10.97 2.14
C ARG A 45 -2.67 12.31 1.39
N ASN A 46 -1.93 12.41 0.29
CA ASN A 46 -1.90 13.62 -0.54
C ASN A 46 -3.26 13.90 -1.18
N LYS A 47 -3.96 12.87 -1.69
CA LYS A 47 -5.33 13.03 -2.21
C LYS A 47 -6.29 13.56 -1.15
N ILE A 48 -6.24 13.01 0.07
CA ILE A 48 -7.08 13.46 1.19
C ILE A 48 -6.75 14.90 1.57
N TYR A 49 -5.46 15.24 1.68
CA TYR A 49 -4.99 16.58 2.00
C TYR A 49 -5.47 17.61 0.96
N GLN A 50 -5.36 17.29 -0.33
CA GLN A 50 -5.84 18.14 -1.43
C GLN A 50 -7.36 18.32 -1.41
N ARG A 51 -8.13 17.24 -1.18
CA ARG A 51 -9.59 17.32 -1.01
C ARG A 51 -10.00 18.27 0.13
N ARG A 52 -9.23 18.26 1.22
CA ARG A 52 -9.46 19.12 2.39
C ARG A 52 -8.81 20.51 2.26
N LYS A 53 -8.18 20.83 1.13
CA LYS A 53 -7.40 22.08 0.93
C LYS A 53 -6.40 22.37 2.05
N GLY A 54 -5.86 21.30 2.65
CA GLY A 54 -4.94 21.38 3.77
C GLY A 54 -5.56 21.59 5.16
N GLU A 55 -6.88 21.64 5.27
CA GLU A 55 -7.58 21.78 6.55
C GLU A 55 -7.64 20.45 7.33
N ALA A 56 -7.69 20.59 8.66
CA ALA A 56 -7.93 19.46 9.55
C ALA A 56 -9.33 18.89 9.29
N PHE A 57 -9.48 17.57 9.47
CA PHE A 57 -10.79 16.95 9.36
C PHE A 57 -11.60 17.25 10.61
N ASN A 58 -12.45 18.28 10.53
CA ASN A 58 -13.34 18.67 11.60
C ASN A 58 -14.71 19.12 11.04
N PRO A 59 -15.43 18.26 10.30
CA PRO A 59 -16.77 18.60 9.86
C PRO A 59 -17.73 18.71 11.06
N PRO A 60 -18.80 19.52 10.96
CA PRO A 60 -19.92 19.50 11.88
C PRO A 60 -20.50 18.09 12.06
N ILE A 61 -21.10 17.80 13.22
CA ILE A 61 -21.56 16.44 13.57
C ILE A 61 -22.55 15.85 12.54
N ASP A 62 -23.47 16.66 12.02
CA ASP A 62 -24.45 16.22 11.03
C ASP A 62 -23.79 15.86 9.70
N GLU A 63 -22.79 16.64 9.29
CA GLU A 63 -22.00 16.39 8.09
C GLU A 63 -21.10 15.15 8.26
N TYR A 64 -20.53 14.94 9.45
CA TYR A 64 -19.80 13.72 9.79
C TYR A 64 -20.69 12.46 9.70
N ILE A 65 -21.91 12.53 10.23
CA ILE A 65 -22.89 11.43 10.15
C ILE A 65 -23.25 11.14 8.68
N TYR A 66 -23.40 12.18 7.86
CA TYR A 66 -23.68 12.02 6.45
C TYR A 66 -22.50 11.34 5.71
N ILE A 67 -21.29 11.85 5.87
CA ILE A 67 -20.06 11.30 5.27
C ILE A 67 -19.89 9.82 5.65
N THR A 68 -20.00 9.50 6.94
CA THR A 68 -19.81 8.12 7.42
C THR A 68 -20.93 7.17 7.00
N ARG A 69 -22.16 7.67 6.76
CA ARG A 69 -23.23 6.87 6.16
C ARG A 69 -22.92 6.51 4.72
N ASP A 70 -22.52 7.49 3.91
CA ASP A 70 -22.21 7.31 2.49
C ASP A 70 -21.00 6.38 2.28
N GLU A 71 -19.93 6.58 3.05
CA GLU A 71 -18.74 5.72 3.01
C GLU A 71 -19.07 4.26 3.37
N ARG A 72 -19.91 4.05 4.39
CA ARG A 72 -20.36 2.72 4.79
C ARG A 72 -21.21 2.04 3.72
N THR A 73 -22.11 2.77 3.08
CA THR A 73 -22.94 2.23 1.99
C THR A 73 -22.05 1.78 0.82
N THR A 74 -21.09 2.61 0.41
CA THR A 74 -20.16 2.26 -0.67
C THR A 74 -19.34 1.01 -0.32
N GLN A 75 -18.78 0.93 0.89
CA GLN A 75 -18.03 -0.26 1.34
C GLN A 75 -18.89 -1.52 1.37
N GLN A 76 -20.15 -1.40 1.80
CA GLN A 76 -21.08 -2.51 1.82
C GLN A 76 -21.40 -2.99 0.40
N ASP A 77 -21.60 -2.08 -0.55
CA ASP A 77 -21.88 -2.42 -1.95
C ASP A 77 -20.67 -3.10 -2.61
N GLU A 78 -19.46 -2.61 -2.36
CA GLU A 78 -18.21 -3.26 -2.81
C GLU A 78 -18.09 -4.69 -2.27
N MET A 79 -18.34 -4.89 -0.97
CA MET A 79 -18.31 -6.24 -0.36
C MET A 79 -19.37 -7.17 -0.97
N LEU A 80 -20.59 -6.67 -1.18
CA LEU A 80 -21.65 -7.47 -1.80
C LEU A 80 -21.31 -7.82 -3.24
N HIS A 81 -20.72 -6.90 -4.00
CA HIS A 81 -20.24 -7.17 -5.35
C HIS A 81 -19.13 -8.23 -5.37
N ASP A 82 -18.16 -8.17 -4.46
CA ASP A 82 -17.08 -9.14 -4.39
C ASP A 82 -17.57 -10.55 -3.99
N CYS A 83 -18.56 -10.63 -3.10
CA CYS A 83 -19.14 -11.90 -2.65
C CYS A 83 -20.17 -12.49 -3.63
N PHE A 84 -20.96 -11.66 -4.30
CA PHE A 84 -22.17 -12.09 -5.02
C PHE A 84 -22.30 -11.54 -6.46
N GLY A 85 -21.38 -10.66 -6.91
CA GLY A 85 -21.47 -9.95 -8.18
C GLY A 85 -20.98 -10.72 -9.41
N LYS A 86 -20.31 -11.87 -9.24
CA LYS A 86 -19.95 -12.73 -10.38
C LYS A 86 -21.17 -13.54 -10.84
N LYS A 87 -21.85 -13.07 -11.88
CA LYS A 87 -22.72 -13.95 -12.68
C LYS A 87 -21.87 -15.11 -13.22
N PRO A 88 -22.33 -16.37 -13.12
CA PRO A 88 -21.71 -17.45 -13.87
C PRO A 88 -21.87 -17.14 -15.37
N ASN A 89 -20.77 -17.13 -16.10
CA ASN A 89 -20.80 -17.13 -17.56
C ASN A 89 -21.54 -18.40 -17.99
N SER A 90 -22.75 -18.21 -18.53
CA SER A 90 -23.56 -19.27 -19.13
C SER A 90 -23.59 -19.15 -20.63
#